data_AF-A0AB37XRH3-F1
#
_entry.id   AF-A0AB37XRH3-F1
#
_cell.length_a   1.000
_cell.length_b   1.000
_cell.length_c   1.000
_cell.angle_alpha   90.00
_cell.angle_beta   90.00
_cell.angle_gamma   90.00
#
_symmetry.space_group_name_H-M   'P 1'
#
loop_
_entity.id
_entity.type
_entity.pdbx_description
1 polymer ?
#
loop_
_entity_poly.entity_id
_entity_poly.type
_entity_poly.pdbx_seq_one_letter_code
_entity_poly.pdbx_strand_id
1 'polypeptide(L)' 'PVNYNINLHVAAFYGSTYVNEKSYKVENNNIHIEEMMKPDNYTVNIYVSTFIGDVEVIYR' A
#
# COMPACT_ATOMS: atom_id res chain seq x y z
N PRO A 1 -1.23 0.27 20.70
CA PRO A 1 -1.54 1.07 19.50
C PRO A 1 -0.25 1.37 18.74
N VAL A 2 -0.09 0.79 17.56
CA VAL A 2 1.19 0.91 16.86
C VAL A 2 1.18 2.21 16.06
N ASN A 3 2.10 3.11 16.42
CA ASN A 3 2.11 4.51 16.02
C ASN A 3 2.93 4.70 14.73
N TYR A 4 2.47 4.12 13.61
CA TYR A 4 3.08 4.38 12.31
C TYR A 4 2.07 4.78 11.23
N ASN A 5 2.55 5.56 10.28
CA ASN A 5 1.88 5.89 9.03
C ASN A 5 2.39 4.92 7.94
N ILE A 6 1.56 4.63 6.96
CA ILE A 6 1.94 3.81 5.80
C ILE A 6 2.05 4.71 4.58
N ASN A 7 3.16 4.58 3.86
CA ASN A 7 3.30 5.11 2.51
C ASN A 7 3.64 3.95 1.56
N LEU A 8 2.66 3.54 0.75
CA LEU A 8 2.75 2.39 -0.13
C LEU A 8 2.82 2.82 -1.60
N HIS A 9 3.85 2.36 -2.29
CA HIS A 9 4.01 2.45 -3.73
C HIS A 9 3.92 1.06 -4.36
N VAL A 10 2.94 0.85 -5.23
CA VAL A 10 2.75 -0.40 -5.97
C VAL A 10 2.82 -0.15 -7.47
N ALA A 11 3.62 -0.93 -8.18
CA ALA A 11 3.60 -0.99 -9.64
C ALA A 11 3.23 -2.40 -10.10
N ALA A 12 2.14 -2.54 -10.85
CA ALA A 12 1.69 -3.83 -11.34
C ALA A 12 1.17 -3.79 -12.78
N PHE A 13 1.42 -4.87 -13.53
CA PHE A 13 0.80 -5.03 -14.85
C PHE A 13 -0.65 -5.51 -14.71
N TYR A 14 -0.94 -6.41 -13.78
CA TYR A 14 -2.33 -6.75 -13.41
C TYR A 14 -2.42 -7.31 -11.99
N GLY A 15 -3.31 -6.76 -11.18
CA GLY A 15 -3.58 -7.27 -9.84
C GLY A 15 -4.43 -6.31 -9.01
N SER A 16 -4.61 -6.66 -7.75
CA SER A 16 -5.29 -5.83 -6.76
C SER A 16 -4.38 -5.56 -5.57
N THR A 17 -4.42 -4.33 -5.07
CA THR A 17 -3.74 -3.92 -3.85
C THR A 17 -4.76 -3.76 -2.73
N TYR A 18 -4.55 -4.42 -1.61
CA TYR A 18 -5.37 -4.36 -0.41
C TYR A 18 -4.57 -3.67 0.69
N VAL A 19 -5.13 -2.59 1.23
CA VAL A 19 -4.57 -1.90 2.39
C VAL A 19 -5.70 -1.76 3.41
N ASN A 20 -5.55 -2.47 4.53
CA ASN A 20 -6.58 -2.55 5.56
C ASN A 20 -7.94 -2.99 4.97
N GLU A 21 -9.00 -2.19 5.08
CA GLU A 21 -10.33 -2.51 4.54
C GLU A 21 -10.56 -1.98 3.11
N LYS A 22 -9.54 -1.39 2.47
CA LYS A 22 -9.65 -0.81 1.12
C LYS A 22 -8.96 -1.70 0.08
N SER A 23 -9.54 -1.74 -1.11
CA SER A 23 -8.97 -2.44 -2.28
C SER A 23 -8.84 -1.50 -3.47
N TYR A 24 -7.76 -1.68 -4.23
CA TYR A 24 -7.39 -0.87 -5.38
C TYR A 24 -6.95 -1.78 -6.52
N LYS A 25 -7.68 -1.77 -7.63
CA LYS A 25 -7.26 -2.50 -8.83
C LYS A 25 -6.11 -1.77 -9.52
N VAL A 26 -5.08 -2.50 -9.92
CA VAL A 26 -3.91 -1.97 -10.64
C VAL A 26 -3.79 -2.69 -11.98
N GLU A 27 -4.00 -1.95 -13.07
CA GLU A 27 -3.93 -2.49 -14.44
C GLU A 27 -2.95 -1.65 -15.25
N ASN A 28 -1.79 -2.23 -15.53
CA ASN A 28 -0.67 -1.63 -16.24
C ASN A 28 -0.35 -0.22 -15.74
N ASN A 29 -0.20 -0.08 -14.42
CA ASN A 29 -0.03 1.21 -13.77
C ASN A 29 0.78 1.11 -12.46
N ASN A 30 1.12 2.27 -11.93
CA ASN A 30 1.54 2.43 -10.55
C ASN A 30 0.47 3.19 -9.73
N ILE A 31 0.39 2.85 -8.46
CA ILE A 31 -0.47 3.54 -7.49
C ILE A 31 0.34 3.88 -6.25
N HIS A 32 -0.08 4.96 -5.59
CA HIS A 32 0.50 5.45 -4.36
C HIS A 32 -0.61 5.65 -3.33
N ILE A 33 -0.44 5.07 -2.15
CA ILE A 33 -1.42 5.07 -1.07
C ILE A 33 -0.74 5.57 0.21
N GLU A 34 -1.25 6.68 0.74
CA GLU A 34 -0.85 7.20 2.05
C GLU A 34 -1.95 6.93 3.07
N GLU A 35 -1.61 6.27 4.17
CA GLU A 35 -2.46 6.17 5.35
C GLU A 35 -1.76 6.79 6.55
N MET A 36 -2.15 8.03 6.85
CA MET A 36 -1.65 8.80 7.97
C MET A 36 -2.64 8.78 9.13
N MET A 37 -2.22 8.24 10.27
CA MET A 37 -3.00 8.29 11.52
C MET A 37 -2.71 9.55 12.32
N LYS A 38 -1.43 9.93 12.47
CA LYS A 38 -1.00 11.18 13.12
C LYS A 38 0.26 11.71 12.45
N PRO A 39 0.44 13.04 12.37
CA PRO A 39 1.62 13.63 11.74
C PRO A 39 2.95 13.19 12.38
N ASP A 40 2.96 13.00 13.70
CA ASP A 40 4.18 12.69 14.46
C ASP A 40 4.52 11.18 14.51
N ASN A 41 3.74 10.35 13.83
CA ASN A 41 3.98 8.91 13.78
C ASN A 41 5.12 8.56 12.82
N TYR A 42 5.85 7.49 13.11
CA TYR A 42 6.88 6.98 12.20
C TYR A 42 6.27 6.53 10.88
N THR A 43 6.86 6.89 9.74
CA THR A 43 6.34 6.45 8.43
C THR A 43 7.09 5.23 7.93
N VAL A 44 6.35 4.17 7.62
CA VAL A 44 6.87 2.99 6.91
C VAL A 44 6.63 3.18 5.43
N ASN A 45 7.72 3.24 4.66
CA ASN A 45 7.66 3.33 3.21
C ASN A 45 7.81 1.93 2.61
N ILE A 46 6.83 1.52 1.80
CA ILE A 46 6.76 0.20 1.19
C ILE A 46 6.78 0.37 -0.33
N TYR A 47 7.70 -0.32 -0.99
CA TYR A 47 7.82 -0.33 -2.45
C TYR A 47 7.68 -1.76 -2.94
N VAL A 48 6.68 -2.01 -3.77
CA VAL A 48 6.41 -3.33 -4.33
C VAL A 48 6.17 -3.22 -5.83
N SER A 49 6.72 -4.19 -6.57
CA SER A 49 6.36 -4.39 -7.96
C SER A 49 6.11 -5.87 -8.21
N THR A 50 5.05 -6.13 -8.95
CA THR A 50 4.70 -7.46 -9.42
C THR A 50 4.29 -7.37 -10.89
N PHE A 51 4.56 -8.42 -11.67
CA PHE A 51 4.04 -8.45 -13.03
C PHE A 51 2.53 -8.77 -12.98
N ILE A 52 2.16 -9.93 -12.45
CA ILE A 52 0.77 -10.32 -12.23
C ILE A 52 0.65 -10.84 -10.80
N GLY A 53 -0.29 -10.30 -10.04
CA GLY A 53 -0.59 -10.78 -8.69
C GLY A 53 -1.06 -9.66 -7.76
N ASP A 54 -1.65 -10.09 -6.64
CA ASP A 54 -2.20 -9.18 -5.65
C ASP A 54 -1.15 -8.80 -4.60
N VAL A 55 -1.33 -7.61 -4.02
CA VAL A 55 -0.49 -7.06 -2.97
C VAL A 55 -1.36 -6.80 -1.76
N GLU A 56 -1.05 -7.40 -0.61
CA GLU A 56 -1.79 -7.15 0.63
C GLU A 56 -0.85 -6.60 1.69
N VAL A 57 -1.21 -5.45 2.26
CA VAL A 57 -0.49 -4.80 3.36
C VAL A 57 -1.39 -4.83 4.58
N ILE A 58 -1.08 -5.75 5.50
CA ILE A 58 -1.73 -5.89 6.80
C ILE A 58 -0.79 -5.39 7.88
N TYR A 59 -1.32 -4.56 8.76
CA TYR A 59 -0.56 -3.94 9.82
C TYR A 59 -1.50 -3.75 11.03
N ARG A 60 -0.97 -3.94 12.25
CA ARG A 60 -1.71 -3.90 13.53
C ARG A 60 -1.15 -2.81 14.43
#